data_AF-A0A1B8SHC4-F1
#
_entry.id   AF-A0A1B8SHC4-F1
#
_cell.length_a   1.000
_cell.length_b   1.000
_cell.length_c   1.000
_cell.angle_alpha   90.00
_cell.angle_beta   90.00
_cell.angle_gamma   90.00
#
_symmetry.space_group_name_H-M   'P 1'
#
loop_
_entity.id
_entity.type
_entity.pdbx_description
1 polymer ?
#
loop_
_entity_poly.entity_id
_entity_poly.type
_entity_poly.pdbx_seq_one_letter_code
_entity_poly.pdbx_strand_id
1 'polypeptide(L)'
;MFIASSLAGVPGLVHAGPPGTDDPHTPNPEFNYCPGGGSGGPGSYWCDGEPYPDGSFWHMFKQAHTWHAYCVTDKGNPLPPPAPPGGCEGAV
;
A
#
# COMPACT_ATOMS: atom_id res chain seq x y z
N MET A 1 -28.98 -28.61 -7.48
CA MET A 1 -28.51 -27.27 -7.87
C MET A 1 -27.67 -26.71 -6.74
N PHE A 2 -26.37 -27.01 -6.70
CA PHE A 2 -25.32 -26.22 -6.02
C PHE A 2 -24.00 -26.66 -6.67
N ILE A 3 -23.46 -25.85 -7.59
CA ILE A 3 -22.09 -26.06 -8.08
C ILE A 3 -21.15 -25.31 -7.15
N ALA A 4 -20.26 -26.04 -6.48
CA ALA A 4 -19.16 -25.46 -5.73
C ALA A 4 -18.05 -25.09 -6.73
N SER A 5 -17.92 -23.79 -7.03
CA SER A 5 -16.82 -23.26 -7.83
C SER A 5 -15.61 -23.01 -6.94
N SER A 6 -14.73 -24.00 -6.85
CA SER A 6 -13.41 -23.86 -6.21
C SER A 6 -12.47 -23.15 -7.19
N LEU A 7 -12.28 -21.84 -7.05
CA LEU A 7 -11.20 -21.14 -7.73
C LEU A 7 -9.88 -21.50 -7.03
N ALA A 8 -9.09 -22.32 -7.71
CA ALA A 8 -7.71 -22.62 -7.33
C ALA A 8 -6.88 -21.33 -7.40
N GLY A 9 -6.36 -20.91 -6.24
CA GLY A 9 -5.41 -19.81 -6.12
C GLY A 9 -4.13 -20.10 -6.89
N VAL A 10 -3.81 -19.24 -7.85
CA VAL A 10 -2.50 -19.17 -8.49
C VAL A 10 -1.50 -18.64 -7.45
N PRO A 11 -0.38 -19.33 -7.16
CA PRO A 11 0.70 -18.75 -6.40
C PRO A 11 1.48 -17.85 -7.36
N GLY A 12 0.98 -16.64 -7.55
CA GLY A 12 1.70 -15.60 -8.26
C GLY A 12 2.83 -15.11 -7.38
N LEU A 13 4.04 -15.02 -7.94
CA LEU A 13 5.05 -14.08 -7.50
C LEU A 13 4.43 -12.68 -7.59
N VAL A 14 3.75 -12.21 -6.55
CA VAL A 14 3.19 -10.85 -6.55
C VAL A 14 4.34 -9.93 -6.14
N HIS A 15 5.13 -9.53 -7.14
CA HIS A 15 5.64 -8.17 -7.16
C HIS A 15 4.47 -7.30 -6.77
N ALA A 16 4.49 -6.72 -5.55
CA ALA A 16 3.46 -5.80 -5.09
C ALA A 16 3.16 -4.86 -6.26
N GLY A 17 2.01 -5.09 -6.91
CA GLY A 17 1.66 -4.32 -8.08
C GLY A 17 1.69 -2.85 -7.67
N PRO A 18 2.01 -1.92 -8.57
CA PRO A 18 1.75 -0.52 -8.29
C PRO A 18 0.33 -0.43 -7.71
N PRO A 19 0.16 0.26 -6.57
CA PRO A 19 -1.08 0.20 -5.83
C PRO A 19 -2.23 0.46 -6.79
N GLY A 20 -3.12 -0.54 -6.89
CA GLY A 20 -4.10 -0.59 -7.96
C GLY A 20 -4.98 0.65 -7.90
N THR A 21 -5.28 1.24 -9.05
CA THR A 21 -6.18 2.42 -9.15
C THR A 21 -7.57 2.17 -8.57
N ASP A 22 -7.91 0.91 -8.27
CA ASP A 22 -9.21 0.46 -7.74
C ASP A 22 -9.17 0.13 -6.23
N ASP A 23 -8.02 0.23 -5.56
CA ASP A 23 -7.91 -0.01 -4.12
C ASP A 23 -8.25 1.27 -3.31
N PRO A 24 -9.34 1.27 -2.50
CA PRO A 24 -9.74 2.43 -1.70
C PRO A 24 -8.69 2.87 -0.67
N HIS A 25 -7.82 1.96 -0.24
CA HIS A 25 -6.78 2.19 0.75
C HIS A 25 -5.51 2.82 0.15
N THR A 26 -5.41 2.84 -1.19
CA THR A 26 -4.27 3.41 -1.90
C THR A 26 -4.27 4.94 -1.82
N PRO A 27 -3.19 5.57 -1.31
CA PRO A 27 -3.02 7.02 -1.36
C PRO A 27 -2.69 7.48 -2.78
N ASN A 28 -3.12 8.70 -3.11
CA ASN A 28 -2.79 9.34 -4.38
C ASN A 28 -2.09 10.67 -4.16
N PRO A 29 -0.74 10.69 -4.13
CA PRO A 29 0.01 11.91 -3.90
C PRO A 29 -0.06 12.91 -5.06
N GLU A 30 -0.43 12.49 -6.27
CA GLU A 30 -0.59 13.39 -7.44
C GLU A 30 -1.84 14.26 -7.30
N PHE A 31 -2.86 13.77 -6.60
CA PHE A 31 -4.10 14.48 -6.29
C PHE A 31 -4.14 14.95 -4.82
N ASN A 32 -3.02 14.90 -4.11
CA ASN A 32 -2.90 15.28 -2.71
C ASN A 32 -3.89 14.54 -1.78
N TYR A 33 -4.21 13.29 -2.14
CA TYR A 33 -5.09 12.40 -1.38
C TYR A 33 -4.25 11.46 -0.51
N CYS A 34 -4.11 11.82 0.76
CA CYS A 34 -3.34 11.06 1.76
C CYS A 34 -4.22 10.80 3.00
N PRO A 35 -5.20 9.88 2.92
CA PRO A 35 -6.16 9.63 4.01
C PRO A 35 -5.47 9.12 5.29
N GLY A 36 -4.31 8.47 5.15
CA GLY A 36 -3.49 8.02 6.27
C GLY A 36 -2.63 9.09 6.92
N GLY A 37 -2.62 10.30 6.36
CA GLY A 37 -1.70 11.38 6.70
C GLY A 37 -0.63 11.57 5.63
N GLY A 38 -0.09 12.78 5.55
CA GLY A 38 0.99 13.11 4.61
C GLY A 38 1.70 14.36 5.06
N SER A 39 3.01 14.41 4.86
CA SER A 39 3.82 15.60 5.12
C SER A 39 5.07 15.58 4.24
N GLY A 40 5.62 16.76 3.97
CA GLY A 40 6.79 16.84 3.12
C GLY A 40 7.35 18.25 2.97
N GLY A 41 8.67 18.31 2.76
CA GLY A 41 9.42 19.53 2.44
C GLY A 41 10.02 19.47 1.04
N PRO A 42 10.83 20.47 0.64
CA PRO A 42 11.52 20.44 -0.65
C PRO A 42 12.44 19.21 -0.74
N GLY A 43 12.06 18.23 -1.56
CA GLY A 43 12.86 17.04 -1.90
C GLY A 43 12.49 15.75 -1.19
N SER A 44 11.61 15.77 -0.19
CA SER A 44 11.11 14.55 0.47
C SER A 44 9.68 14.78 0.93
N TYR A 45 8.77 14.00 0.35
CA TYR A 45 7.34 14.04 0.64
C TYR A 45 6.85 12.63 0.85
N TRP A 46 5.99 12.41 1.84
CA TRP A 46 5.34 11.12 2.03
C TRP A 46 3.82 11.29 2.10
N CYS A 47 3.12 10.23 1.70
CA CYS A 47 1.68 10.17 1.61
C CYS A 47 1.25 8.75 1.99
N ASP A 48 0.53 8.64 3.11
CA ASP A 48 0.06 7.37 3.63
C ASP A 48 -1.40 7.12 3.21
N GLY A 49 -1.66 5.85 2.94
CA GLY A 49 -2.97 5.29 2.67
C GLY A 49 -3.81 5.07 3.91
N GLU A 50 -5.09 4.75 3.68
CA GLU A 50 -5.98 4.33 4.74
C GLU A 50 -5.52 2.94 5.22
N PRO A 51 -5.38 2.72 6.53
CA PRO A 51 -5.00 1.41 7.03
C PRO A 51 -6.08 0.37 6.70
N TYR A 52 -5.60 -0.80 6.29
CA TYR A 52 -6.39 -2.00 6.12
C TYR A 52 -6.79 -2.57 7.49
N PRO A 53 -7.77 -3.51 7.55
CA PRO A 53 -8.19 -4.13 8.80
C PRO A 53 -7.09 -4.90 9.55
N ASP A 54 -6.05 -5.35 8.84
CA ASP A 54 -4.88 -6.03 9.41
C ASP A 54 -3.85 -5.03 9.98
N GLY A 55 -4.09 -3.73 9.85
CA GLY A 55 -3.20 -2.65 10.28
C GLY A 55 -2.09 -2.32 9.29
N SER A 56 -1.99 -3.02 8.17
CA SER A 56 -1.10 -2.63 7.08
C SER A 56 -1.63 -1.38 6.37
N PHE A 57 -0.78 -0.65 5.67
CA PHE A 57 -1.16 0.47 4.83
C PHE A 57 -0.08 0.74 3.78
N TRP A 58 -0.48 1.43 2.71
CA TRP A 58 0.46 1.92 1.72
C TRP A 58 1.16 3.19 2.20
N HIS A 59 2.49 3.14 2.26
CA HIS A 59 3.37 4.27 2.48
C HIS A 59 4.00 4.69 1.15
N MET A 60 3.56 5.81 0.58
CA MET A 60 4.24 6.40 -0.57
C MET A 60 5.30 7.36 -0.08
N PHE A 61 6.55 7.23 -0.54
CA PHE A 61 7.55 8.28 -0.38
C PHE A 61 8.03 8.79 -1.73
N LYS A 62 8.28 10.10 -1.80
CA LYS A 62 8.93 10.75 -2.93
C LYS A 62 10.41 10.87 -2.65
N GLN A 63 11.20 10.19 -3.47
CA GLN A 63 12.64 10.42 -3.53
C GLN A 63 12.94 11.16 -4.84
N ALA A 64 13.39 12.41 -4.70
CA ALA A 64 13.56 13.34 -5.81
C ALA A 64 12.25 13.53 -6.63
N HIS A 65 12.17 12.93 -7.81
CA HIS A 65 11.02 13.02 -8.71
C HIS A 65 10.23 11.72 -8.84
N THR A 66 10.60 10.68 -8.09
CA THR A 66 10.00 9.35 -8.19
C THR A 66 9.23 9.03 -6.92
N TRP A 67 8.01 8.52 -7.09
CA TRP A 67 7.21 7.95 -6.00
C TRP A 67 7.51 6.47 -5.86
N HIS A 68 7.66 6.04 -4.61
CA HIS A 68 7.90 4.66 -4.27
C HIS A 68 6.82 4.19 -3.30
N ALA A 69 6.25 3.01 -3.56
CA ALA A 69 5.20 2.39 -2.76
C ALA A 69 5.77 1.33 -1.83
N TYR A 70 5.40 1.38 -0.55
CA TYR A 70 5.73 0.34 0.42
C TYR A 70 4.48 -0.06 1.18
N CYS A 71 4.24 -1.36 1.28
CA CYS A 71 3.23 -1.87 2.20
C CYS A 71 3.86 -2.10 3.57
N VAL A 72 3.38 -1.39 4.59
CA VAL A 72 3.99 -1.36 5.94
C VAL A 72 2.91 -1.35 7.03
N THR A 73 3.28 -1.62 8.28
CA THR A 73 2.34 -1.73 9.41
C THR A 73 2.57 -0.72 10.54
N ASP A 74 3.58 0.16 10.42
CA ASP A 74 3.94 1.14 11.46
C ASP A 74 3.95 2.58 10.92
N LYS A 75 3.13 3.45 11.53
CA LYS A 75 3.06 4.89 11.26
C LYS A 75 3.95 5.65 12.25
N GLY A 76 5.23 5.79 11.94
CA GLY A 76 6.13 6.61 12.76
C GLY A 76 7.60 6.20 12.74
N ASN A 77 7.90 5.00 12.26
CA ASN A 77 9.27 4.61 11.98
C ASN A 77 9.74 5.20 10.63
N PRO A 78 10.94 5.80 10.55
CA PRO A 78 11.51 6.26 9.28
C PRO A 78 11.87 5.09 8.34
N LEU A 79 11.96 3.88 8.88
CA LEU A 79 12.08 2.63 8.14
C LEU A 79 11.06 1.65 8.72
N PRO A 80 9.77 1.81 8.37
CA PRO A 80 8.74 0.96 8.94
C PRO A 80 8.94 -0.49 8.47
N PRO A 81 8.70 -1.47 9.34
CA PRO A 81 8.80 -2.87 8.95
C PRO A 81 7.82 -3.14 7.80
N PRO A 82 8.26 -3.90 6.77
CA PRO A 82 7.34 -4.33 5.72
C PRO A 82 6.19 -5.14 6.34
N ALA A 83 5.01 -5.00 5.76
CA ALA A 83 3.86 -5.76 6.19
C ALA A 83 4.13 -7.27 6.07
N PRO A 84 3.55 -8.12 6.94
CA PRO A 84 3.65 -9.56 6.80
C PRO A 84 2.94 -10.04 5.52
N PRO A 85 3.21 -11.27 5.05
CA PRO A 85 2.45 -11.87 3.96
C PRO A 85 0.94 -11.88 4.27
N GLY A 86 0.13 -11.41 3.33
CA GLY A 86 -1.28 -11.08 3.51
C GLY A 86 -1.56 -9.58 3.69
N GLY A 87 -0.51 -8.76 3.85
CA GLY A 87 -0.62 -7.31 4.02
C GLY A 87 -1.01 -6.58 2.74
N CYS A 88 -1.65 -5.42 2.91
CA CYS A 88 -2.26 -4.62 1.85
C CYS A 88 -3.15 -5.46 0.93
N GLU A 89 -4.13 -6.12 1.54
CA GLU A 89 -5.05 -7.08 0.90
C GLU A 89 -4.34 -8.24 0.16
N GLY A 90 -3.16 -8.63 0.65
CA GLY A 90 -2.37 -9.72 0.07
C GLY A 90 -1.44 -9.29 -1.06
N ALA A 91 -1.09 -8.00 -1.13
CA ALA A 91 -0.05 -7.50 -2.03
C ALA A 91 1.38 -7.91 -1.59
N VAL A 92 1.56 -8.29 -0.31
CA VAL A 92 2.79 -8.86 0.28
C VAL A 92 2.56 -10.31 0.64
#